data_AF-A0A4Q3CPD1-F1
#
_entry.id   AF-A0A4Q3CPD1-F1
#
_cell.length_a   1.000
_cell.length_b   1.000
_cell.length_c   1.000
_cell.angle_alpha   90.00
_cell.angle_beta   90.00
_cell.angle_gamma   90.00
#
_symmetry.space_group_name_H-M   'P 1'
#
loop_
_entity.id
_entity.type
_entity.pdbx_description
1 polymer ?
#
loop_
_entity_poly.entity_id
_entity_poly.type
_entity_poly.pdbx_seq_one_letter_code
_entity_poly.pdbx_strand_id
1 'polypeptide(L)'
;MNYCIDQLKDRGFLEYIGEYGAEITTFVPFVAWLHGEGFLNGRRIITYVGMRPYYFFLDDDQIEERSEPRNWLPIAQRCWPGNSTYHAVRSAWHVYPDFRRHYAAAGRSFDRPVIFLQNKFVIEWAIGPINFMPLNALQLFLEWTKDTHRIIYSRPETRANQAYTSDHNMGLSYPDLQIVSQYPHAIHFEEYCREAGREYNLLKLETLAQSHLFAAAQGGGAHILACFGNSLLLVLDRSEDCSPEGSEYPHAYRSGPYKYLSAEPPTLMVARRFSDFVKGLQLLAHAMPHHGRIDLPARFMPALDELRM
;
A
#
# COMPACT_ATOMS: atom_id res chain seq x y z
N MET A 1 22.94 8.65 -6.00
CA MET A 1 22.92 7.56 -7.01
C MET A 1 24.30 6.96 -7.20
N ASN A 2 25.31 7.73 -7.64
CA ASN A 2 26.69 7.22 -7.80
C ASN A 2 27.19 6.52 -6.52
N TYR A 3 27.02 7.15 -5.36
CA TYR A 3 27.33 6.54 -4.06
C TYR A 3 26.69 5.16 -3.86
N CYS A 4 25.42 4.98 -4.21
CA CYS A 4 24.71 3.69 -4.06
C CYS A 4 25.30 2.62 -4.99
N ILE A 5 25.61 3.01 -6.24
CA ILE A 5 26.21 2.12 -7.24
C ILE A 5 27.63 1.73 -6.83
N ASP A 6 28.41 2.68 -6.31
CA ASP A 6 29.77 2.44 -5.83
C ASP A 6 29.74 1.48 -4.62
N GLN A 7 28.84 1.70 -3.66
CA GLN A 7 28.63 0.77 -2.54
C GLN A 7 28.24 -0.63 -3.01
N LEU A 8 27.33 -0.75 -3.98
CA LEU A 8 26.93 -2.02 -4.55
C LEU A 8 28.12 -2.72 -5.24
N LYS A 9 28.96 -1.98 -5.98
CA LYS A 9 30.16 -2.53 -6.63
C LYS A 9 31.21 -2.98 -5.62
N ASP A 10 31.46 -2.19 -4.59
CA ASP A 10 32.50 -2.43 -3.60
C ASP A 10 32.16 -3.60 -2.68
N ARG A 11 30.89 -3.69 -2.23
CA ARG A 11 30.43 -4.68 -1.25
C ARG A 11 29.87 -5.94 -1.90
N GLY A 12 29.44 -5.86 -3.17
CA GLY A 12 28.68 -6.91 -3.85
C GLY A 12 27.22 -6.99 -3.42
N PHE A 13 26.75 -6.09 -2.55
CA PHE A 13 25.34 -6.01 -2.16
C PHE A 13 24.89 -4.60 -1.79
N LEU A 14 23.57 -4.41 -1.84
CA LEU A 14 22.89 -3.21 -1.35
C LEU A 14 21.79 -3.58 -0.36
N GLU A 15 21.81 -2.98 0.82
CA GLU A 15 20.90 -3.32 1.91
C GLU A 15 19.83 -2.25 2.11
N TYR A 16 18.58 -2.68 2.29
CA TYR A 16 17.49 -1.81 2.66
C TYR A 16 17.31 -1.73 4.17
N ILE A 17 17.39 -0.51 4.70
CA ILE A 17 17.07 -0.17 6.08
C ILE A 17 16.08 1.00 6.06
N GLY A 18 14.83 0.74 6.40
CA GLY A 18 13.79 1.76 6.45
C GLY A 18 12.39 1.19 6.66
N GLU A 19 11.41 2.07 6.61
CA GLU A 19 9.99 1.75 6.74
C GLU A 19 9.41 1.12 5.48
N TYR A 20 8.36 0.31 5.65
CA TYR A 20 7.68 -0.37 4.54
C TYR A 20 7.26 0.58 3.40
N GLY A 21 6.68 1.75 3.72
CA GLY A 21 6.26 2.70 2.70
C GLY A 21 7.41 3.19 1.81
N ALA A 22 8.54 3.57 2.42
CA ALA A 22 9.71 4.03 1.68
C ALA A 22 10.31 2.91 0.81
N GLU A 23 10.27 1.66 1.26
CA GLU A 23 10.75 0.53 0.45
C GLU A 23 9.97 0.40 -0.85
N ILE A 24 8.64 0.44 -0.77
CA ILE A 24 7.74 0.34 -1.92
C ILE A 24 7.92 1.53 -2.86
N THR A 25 8.03 2.76 -2.34
CA THR A 25 8.03 3.94 -3.20
C THR A 25 9.40 4.31 -3.77
N THR A 26 10.49 3.85 -3.15
CA THR A 26 11.85 4.29 -3.53
C THR A 26 12.79 3.13 -3.80
N PHE A 27 12.87 2.15 -2.90
CA PHE A 27 13.90 1.11 -3.00
C PHE A 27 13.55 0.04 -4.03
N VAL A 28 12.33 -0.51 -4.00
CA VAL A 28 11.86 -1.47 -5.01
C VAL A 28 12.01 -0.91 -6.45
N PRO A 29 11.56 0.33 -6.75
CA PRO A 29 11.74 0.89 -8.09
C PRO A 29 13.20 1.10 -8.49
N PHE A 30 14.04 1.52 -7.54
CA PHE A 30 15.46 1.68 -7.77
C PHE A 30 16.14 0.34 -8.08
N VAL A 31 15.76 -0.72 -7.38
CA VAL A 31 16.28 -2.07 -7.60
C VAL A 31 15.82 -2.62 -8.96
N ALA A 32 14.58 -2.36 -9.38
CA ALA A 32 14.12 -2.69 -10.72
C ALA A 32 14.92 -1.98 -11.82
N TRP A 33 15.27 -0.71 -11.60
CA TRP A 33 16.17 0.02 -12.48
C TRP A 33 17.58 -0.59 -12.49
N LEU A 34 18.17 -0.88 -11.33
CA LEU A 34 19.49 -1.52 -11.23
C LEU A 34 19.54 -2.87 -11.96
N HIS A 35 18.47 -3.67 -11.84
CA HIS A 35 18.32 -4.94 -12.55
C HIS A 35 18.28 -4.73 -14.07
N GLY A 36 17.44 -3.81 -14.56
CA GLY A 36 17.32 -3.50 -15.99
C GLY A 36 18.60 -2.97 -16.63
N GLU A 37 19.43 -2.26 -15.86
CA GLU A 37 20.74 -1.75 -16.30
C GLU A 37 21.89 -2.76 -16.11
N GLY A 38 21.62 -3.95 -15.57
CA GLY A 38 22.64 -5.00 -15.34
C GLY A 38 23.58 -4.74 -14.17
N PHE A 39 23.27 -3.78 -13.28
CA PHE A 39 24.08 -3.50 -12.08
C PHE A 39 24.03 -4.62 -11.03
N LEU A 40 23.04 -5.52 -11.09
CA LEU A 40 22.91 -6.66 -10.17
C LEU A 40 23.63 -7.94 -10.64
N ASN A 41 24.35 -7.92 -11.77
CA ASN A 41 25.11 -9.09 -12.23
C ASN A 41 26.20 -9.48 -11.22
N GLY A 42 26.05 -10.66 -10.59
CA GLY A 42 26.93 -11.15 -9.54
C GLY A 42 26.82 -10.39 -8.21
N ARG A 43 25.71 -9.69 -8.00
CA ARG A 43 25.44 -8.87 -6.80
C ARG A 43 24.01 -9.09 -6.32
N ARG A 44 23.72 -8.71 -5.09
CA ARG A 44 22.40 -8.94 -4.49
C ARG A 44 21.87 -7.76 -3.70
N ILE A 45 20.59 -7.79 -3.39
CA ILE A 45 19.97 -6.90 -2.41
C ILE A 45 19.62 -7.66 -1.14
N ILE A 46 19.62 -6.95 -0.02
CA ILE A 46 19.17 -7.48 1.27
C ILE A 46 17.92 -6.69 1.68
N THR A 47 16.82 -7.42 1.90
CA THR A 47 15.51 -6.88 2.32
C THR A 47 14.97 -7.67 3.52
N TYR A 48 13.78 -7.32 4.01
CA TYR A 48 13.12 -7.95 5.14
C TYR A 48 12.33 -9.20 4.72
N VAL A 49 12.21 -10.18 5.61
CA VAL A 49 11.37 -11.38 5.39
C VAL A 49 9.95 -11.01 4.93
N GLY A 50 9.51 -11.68 3.88
CA GLY A 50 8.21 -11.48 3.25
C GLY A 50 8.22 -10.38 2.19
N MET A 51 9.37 -9.77 1.89
CA MET A 51 9.48 -8.76 0.83
C MET A 51 9.83 -9.34 -0.53
N ARG A 52 10.31 -10.58 -0.61
CA ARG A 52 10.64 -11.25 -1.89
C ARG A 52 9.55 -11.12 -2.97
N PRO A 53 8.24 -11.23 -2.68
CA PRO A 53 7.19 -11.01 -3.67
C PRO A 53 7.21 -9.62 -4.35
N TYR A 54 7.72 -8.58 -3.70
CA TYR A 54 7.85 -7.24 -4.31
C TYR A 54 9.00 -7.14 -5.30
N TYR A 55 9.91 -8.13 -5.31
CA TYR A 55 11.08 -8.23 -6.17
C TYR A 55 10.98 -9.38 -7.16
N PHE A 56 9.77 -9.71 -7.64
CA PHE A 56 9.52 -10.85 -8.55
C PHE A 56 10.36 -10.87 -9.84
N PHE A 57 10.99 -9.74 -10.17
CA PHE A 57 11.82 -9.55 -11.35
C PHE A 57 13.30 -9.86 -11.11
N LEU A 58 13.69 -10.20 -9.88
CA LEU A 58 15.05 -10.63 -9.53
C LEU A 58 15.17 -12.15 -9.59
N ASP A 59 16.36 -12.63 -9.91
CA ASP A 59 16.73 -14.03 -9.75
C ASP A 59 16.96 -14.37 -8.27
N ASP A 60 16.87 -15.66 -7.91
CA ASP A 60 16.97 -16.12 -6.52
C ASP A 60 18.31 -15.75 -5.84
N ASP A 61 19.41 -15.68 -6.60
CA ASP A 61 20.74 -15.32 -6.12
C ASP A 61 20.94 -13.79 -5.96
N GLN A 62 20.01 -12.98 -6.47
CA GLN A 62 20.04 -11.52 -6.41
C GLN A 62 19.28 -10.95 -5.19
N ILE A 63 18.65 -11.78 -4.38
CA ILE A 63 17.84 -11.34 -3.23
C ILE A 63 18.04 -12.21 -1.99
N GLU A 64 18.36 -11.55 -0.89
CA GLU A 64 18.48 -12.12 0.45
C GLU A 64 17.45 -11.46 1.38
N GLU A 65 16.79 -12.26 2.21
CA GLU A 65 15.82 -11.78 3.21
C GLU A 65 16.38 -11.97 4.62
N ARG A 66 16.14 -10.98 5.47
CA ARG A 66 16.59 -10.97 6.86
C ARG A 66 15.44 -10.82 7.84
N SER A 67 15.61 -11.38 9.03
CA SER A 67 14.55 -11.49 10.04
C SER A 67 14.51 -10.33 11.04
N GLU A 68 15.46 -9.41 11.00
CA GLU A 68 15.48 -8.26 11.90
C GLU A 68 14.25 -7.36 11.68
N PRO A 69 13.71 -6.75 12.75
CA PRO A 69 12.62 -5.80 12.62
C PRO A 69 13.06 -4.57 11.84
N ARG A 70 12.09 -3.97 11.16
CA ARG A 70 12.28 -2.70 10.44
C ARG A 70 12.61 -1.56 11.41
N ASN A 71 13.58 -0.74 11.00
CA ASN A 71 13.98 0.47 11.69
C ASN A 71 13.78 1.69 10.79
N TRP A 72 13.32 2.79 11.38
CA TRP A 72 13.32 4.07 10.68
C TRP A 72 14.76 4.56 10.50
N LEU A 73 15.08 5.03 9.29
CA LEU A 73 16.39 5.56 8.96
C LEU A 73 16.26 6.98 8.35
N PRO A 74 16.91 8.01 8.94
CA PRO A 74 16.94 9.34 8.39
C PRO A 74 17.51 9.35 6.97
N ILE A 75 17.02 10.25 6.12
CA ILE A 75 17.46 10.37 4.72
C ILE A 75 18.99 10.47 4.59
N ALA A 76 19.62 11.27 5.45
CA ALA A 76 21.06 11.50 5.44
C ALA A 76 21.90 10.24 5.72
N GLN A 77 21.31 9.18 6.29
CA GLN A 77 21.99 7.93 6.64
C GLN A 77 21.74 6.82 5.60
N ARG A 78 20.89 7.06 4.59
CA ARG A 78 20.52 6.06 3.59
C ARG A 78 21.61 5.88 2.55
N CYS A 79 21.92 4.63 2.22
CA CYS A 79 22.82 4.26 1.12
C CYS A 79 22.07 3.98 -0.20
N TRP A 80 20.76 4.19 -0.23
CA TRP A 80 19.85 4.07 -1.37
C TRP A 80 19.16 5.42 -1.63
N PRO A 81 18.52 5.65 -2.79
CA PRO A 81 17.96 6.97 -3.12
C PRO A 81 17.06 7.55 -2.01
N GLY A 82 17.54 8.64 -1.42
CA GLY A 82 16.95 9.24 -0.22
C GLY A 82 15.75 10.15 -0.45
N ASN A 83 14.95 9.91 -1.49
CA ASN A 83 13.72 10.70 -1.67
C ASN A 83 12.77 10.44 -0.49
N SER A 84 12.30 11.51 0.14
CA SER A 84 11.23 11.43 1.14
C SER A 84 9.94 10.98 0.45
N THR A 85 9.21 10.00 1.00
CA THR A 85 7.85 9.64 0.54
C THR A 85 6.93 10.86 0.46
N TYR A 86 7.13 11.84 1.36
CA TYR A 86 6.34 13.06 1.49
C TYR A 86 6.65 14.12 0.42
N HIS A 87 7.87 14.13 -0.13
CA HIS A 87 8.35 15.19 -1.05
C HIS A 87 9.02 14.65 -2.33
N ALA A 88 8.92 13.34 -2.59
CA ALA A 88 9.56 12.70 -3.72
C ALA A 88 9.04 13.25 -5.05
N VAL A 89 9.97 13.61 -5.95
CA VAL A 89 9.67 13.94 -7.34
C VAL A 89 10.12 12.78 -8.21
N ARG A 90 9.36 12.50 -9.29
CA ARG A 90 9.71 11.47 -10.27
C ARG A 90 11.14 11.68 -10.79
N SER A 91 11.85 10.59 -10.98
CA SER A 91 13.23 10.54 -11.48
C SER A 91 13.37 9.37 -12.44
N ALA A 92 14.41 9.37 -13.28
CA ALA A 92 14.60 8.34 -14.31
C ALA A 92 14.73 6.90 -13.75
N TRP A 93 15.27 6.76 -12.55
CA TRP A 93 15.48 5.47 -11.87
C TRP A 93 14.22 4.92 -11.17
N HIS A 94 13.14 5.69 -11.16
CA HIS A 94 11.86 5.22 -10.63
C HIS A 94 11.19 4.31 -11.66
N VAL A 95 11.71 3.09 -11.81
CA VAL A 95 11.18 2.03 -12.67
C VAL A 95 10.25 1.16 -11.84
N TYR A 96 8.95 1.22 -12.08
CA TYR A 96 7.98 0.50 -11.25
C TYR A 96 7.68 -0.88 -11.84
N PRO A 97 7.80 -1.96 -11.05
CA PRO A 97 7.37 -3.29 -11.47
C PRO A 97 5.86 -3.32 -11.74
N ASP A 98 5.44 -3.98 -12.82
CA ASP A 98 4.03 -4.16 -13.15
C ASP A 98 3.43 -5.31 -12.31
N PHE A 99 3.15 -5.01 -11.03
CA PHE A 99 2.62 -5.99 -10.09
C PHE A 99 1.28 -6.57 -10.54
N ARG A 100 0.38 -5.73 -11.09
CA ARG A 100 -0.93 -6.20 -11.54
C ARG A 100 -0.77 -7.25 -12.63
N ARG A 101 0.04 -6.99 -13.66
CA ARG A 101 0.25 -7.94 -14.75
C ARG A 101 0.92 -9.22 -14.27
N HIS A 102 1.95 -9.13 -13.43
CA HIS A 102 2.64 -10.30 -12.90
C HIS A 102 1.70 -11.19 -12.08
N TYR A 103 0.93 -10.60 -11.16
CA TYR A 103 0.08 -11.33 -10.23
C TYR A 103 -1.33 -11.63 -10.74
N ALA A 104 -1.76 -11.09 -11.88
CA ALA A 104 -3.04 -11.41 -12.50
C ALA A 104 -3.17 -12.91 -12.84
N ALA A 105 -2.05 -13.57 -13.16
CA ALA A 105 -2.00 -14.98 -13.53
C ALA A 105 -2.05 -15.95 -12.35
N ALA A 106 -2.11 -15.47 -11.10
CA ALA A 106 -2.10 -16.30 -9.90
C ALA A 106 -3.35 -17.20 -9.72
N GLY A 107 -4.29 -17.17 -10.66
CA GLY A 107 -5.45 -18.08 -10.71
C GLY A 107 -6.52 -17.78 -9.65
N ARG A 108 -6.40 -16.67 -8.90
CA ARG A 108 -7.42 -16.27 -7.93
C ARG A 108 -8.57 -15.61 -8.63
N SER A 109 -9.77 -16.10 -8.36
CA SER A 109 -11.01 -15.47 -8.79
C SER A 109 -11.91 -15.28 -7.58
N PHE A 110 -12.68 -14.20 -7.61
CA PHE A 110 -13.72 -13.91 -6.64
C PHE A 110 -15.06 -13.95 -7.38
N ASP A 111 -16.10 -14.37 -6.66
CA ASP A 111 -17.47 -14.46 -7.17
C ASP A 111 -18.10 -13.08 -7.47
N ARG A 112 -17.50 -12.03 -6.93
CA ARG A 112 -17.95 -10.64 -7.03
C ARG A 112 -16.74 -9.71 -7.17
N PRO A 113 -16.94 -8.49 -7.71
CA PRO A 113 -15.92 -7.45 -7.69
C PRO A 113 -15.36 -7.24 -6.28
N VAL A 114 -14.03 -7.16 -6.19
CA VAL A 114 -13.33 -7.00 -4.91
C VAL A 114 -13.14 -5.52 -4.59
N ILE A 115 -13.41 -5.16 -3.34
CA ILE A 115 -12.90 -3.93 -2.74
C ILE A 115 -11.91 -4.31 -1.64
N PHE A 116 -10.69 -3.78 -1.72
CA PHE A 116 -9.66 -4.02 -0.71
C PHE A 116 -9.57 -2.82 0.23
N LEU A 117 -9.85 -3.05 1.51
CA LEU A 117 -9.82 -2.06 2.58
C LEU A 117 -8.56 -2.27 3.41
N GLN A 118 -7.71 -1.24 3.48
CA GLN A 118 -6.50 -1.25 4.28
C GLN A 118 -6.65 -0.32 5.47
N ASN A 119 -6.90 -0.87 6.65
CA ASN A 119 -6.98 -0.11 7.89
C ASN A 119 -5.67 -0.20 8.70
N LYS A 120 -5.56 0.70 9.66
CA LYS A 120 -4.63 0.63 10.79
C LYS A 120 -5.30 1.29 11.99
N PHE A 121 -4.90 0.92 13.20
CA PHE A 121 -5.31 1.60 14.42
C PHE A 121 -4.16 1.50 15.41
N VAL A 122 -3.23 2.43 15.23
CA VAL A 122 -1.91 2.45 15.87
C VAL A 122 -1.66 3.84 16.43
N ILE A 123 -0.89 3.95 17.51
CA ILE A 123 -0.35 5.25 17.95
C ILE A 123 0.73 5.65 16.96
N GLU A 124 0.53 6.74 16.22
CA GLU A 124 1.58 7.32 15.36
C GLU A 124 2.13 8.57 16.03
N TRP A 125 3.45 8.80 15.91
CA TRP A 125 4.10 10.04 16.34
C TRP A 125 3.86 10.41 17.81
N ALA A 126 3.63 9.41 18.68
CA ALA A 126 3.32 9.58 20.10
C ALA A 126 2.06 10.39 20.44
N ILE A 127 1.17 10.68 19.48
CA ILE A 127 -0.04 11.49 19.69
C ILE A 127 -1.31 10.64 19.74
N GLY A 128 -1.37 9.52 19.00
CA GLY A 128 -2.48 8.57 19.08
C GLY A 128 -2.86 7.98 17.72
N PRO A 129 -3.96 7.21 17.65
CA PRO A 129 -4.54 6.79 16.39
C PRO A 129 -5.21 7.97 15.69
N ILE A 130 -4.66 8.35 14.55
CA ILE A 130 -5.07 9.55 13.78
C ILE A 130 -5.69 9.12 12.47
N ASN A 131 -4.96 8.28 11.75
CA ASN A 131 -5.36 7.71 10.48
C ASN A 131 -5.96 6.32 10.72
N PHE A 132 -7.28 6.26 10.84
CA PHE A 132 -8.01 5.00 10.98
C PHE A 132 -9.41 5.12 10.39
N MET A 133 -9.95 4.02 9.90
CA MET A 133 -11.33 3.92 9.44
C MET A 133 -12.30 3.88 10.64
N PRO A 134 -13.20 4.87 10.80
CA PRO A 134 -14.18 4.85 11.89
C PRO A 134 -15.11 3.65 11.82
N LEU A 135 -15.47 3.08 12.98
CA LEU A 135 -16.34 1.89 13.08
C LEU A 135 -17.69 2.07 12.40
N ASN A 136 -18.31 3.24 12.56
CA ASN A 136 -19.60 3.55 11.92
C ASN A 136 -19.46 3.65 10.40
N ALA A 137 -18.36 4.20 9.89
CA ALA A 137 -18.07 4.26 8.46
C ALA A 137 -17.84 2.85 7.89
N LEU A 138 -17.08 2.00 8.60
CA LEU A 138 -16.89 0.60 8.23
C LEU A 138 -18.22 -0.15 8.17
N GLN A 139 -19.06 -0.04 9.21
CA GLN A 139 -20.34 -0.74 9.27
C GLN A 139 -21.29 -0.31 8.15
N LEU A 140 -21.43 1.00 7.90
CA LEU A 140 -22.22 1.52 6.78
C LEU A 140 -21.71 1.01 5.44
N PHE A 141 -20.39 1.00 5.25
CA PHE A 141 -19.78 0.55 4.02
C PHE A 141 -20.00 -0.95 3.76
N LEU A 142 -19.88 -1.78 4.80
CA LEU A 142 -20.17 -3.21 4.71
C LEU A 142 -21.65 -3.45 4.36
N GLU A 143 -22.57 -2.65 4.92
CA GLU A 143 -23.99 -2.72 4.58
C GLU A 143 -24.28 -2.32 3.13
N TRP A 144 -23.67 -1.25 2.62
CA TRP A 144 -23.86 -0.80 1.23
C TRP A 144 -23.34 -1.78 0.18
N THR A 145 -22.38 -2.62 0.55
CA THR A 145 -21.64 -3.50 -0.39
C THR A 145 -22.10 -4.96 -0.34
N LYS A 146 -22.98 -5.32 0.59
CA LYS A 146 -23.34 -6.72 0.90
C LYS A 146 -23.85 -7.55 -0.27
N ASP A 147 -24.50 -6.92 -1.23
CA ASP A 147 -25.12 -7.61 -2.38
C ASP A 147 -24.28 -7.50 -3.65
N THR A 148 -23.29 -6.60 -3.69
CA THR A 148 -22.62 -6.20 -4.94
C THR A 148 -21.14 -6.53 -4.96
N HIS A 149 -20.46 -6.54 -3.80
CA HIS A 149 -19.02 -6.67 -3.72
C HIS A 149 -18.56 -7.76 -2.75
N ARG A 150 -17.33 -8.22 -2.97
CA ARG A 150 -16.54 -8.95 -1.99
C ARG A 150 -15.61 -7.96 -1.30
N ILE A 151 -15.62 -7.93 0.03
CA ILE A 151 -14.74 -7.05 0.79
C ILE A 151 -13.56 -7.85 1.32
N ILE A 152 -12.34 -7.38 1.04
CA ILE A 152 -11.13 -7.89 1.67
C ILE A 152 -10.66 -6.83 2.66
N TYR A 153 -10.74 -7.15 3.95
CA TYR A 153 -10.38 -6.25 5.03
C TYR A 153 -9.02 -6.61 5.61
N SER A 154 -8.05 -5.73 5.40
CA SER A 154 -6.67 -5.86 5.85
C SER A 154 -6.40 -4.89 6.98
N ARG A 155 -6.18 -5.42 8.19
CA ARG A 155 -5.61 -4.71 9.32
C ARG A 155 -4.39 -5.51 9.80
N PRO A 156 -3.18 -5.21 9.29
CA PRO A 156 -1.97 -5.84 9.80
C PRO A 156 -1.86 -5.52 11.30
N GLU A 157 -1.25 -6.44 12.07
CA GLU A 157 -0.87 -6.31 13.49
C GLU A 157 -1.88 -6.86 14.51
N THR A 158 -2.84 -7.71 14.13
CA THR A 158 -3.89 -8.15 15.07
C THR A 158 -3.53 -9.31 16.00
N ARG A 159 -2.33 -9.89 15.89
CA ARG A 159 -1.60 -10.69 16.92
C ARG A 159 -0.33 -11.36 16.39
N ALA A 160 -0.24 -11.59 15.08
CA ALA A 160 0.88 -12.33 14.45
C ALA A 160 2.02 -11.43 13.92
N ASN A 161 1.79 -10.12 13.77
CA ASN A 161 2.71 -9.20 13.10
C ASN A 161 3.46 -8.23 14.03
N GLN A 162 3.41 -8.43 15.36
CA GLN A 162 4.12 -7.58 16.33
C GLN A 162 5.66 -7.65 16.23
N ALA A 163 6.21 -8.59 15.46
CA ALA A 163 7.64 -8.81 15.32
C ALA A 163 8.30 -8.09 14.13
N TYR A 164 7.53 -7.45 13.23
CA TYR A 164 8.07 -7.00 11.94
C TYR A 164 8.64 -5.57 11.94
N THR A 165 8.31 -4.74 12.92
CA THR A 165 8.77 -3.35 12.99
C THR A 165 9.03 -2.95 14.44
N SER A 166 10.17 -2.31 14.70
CA SER A 166 10.46 -1.61 15.95
C SER A 166 10.30 -0.12 15.72
N ASP A 167 9.18 0.28 15.13
CA ASP A 167 8.81 1.68 14.95
C ASP A 167 8.09 2.17 16.21
N HIS A 168 7.86 3.48 16.27
CA HIS A 168 7.10 4.09 17.35
C HIS A 168 5.59 3.76 17.29
N ASN A 169 5.18 2.78 16.47
CA ASN A 169 3.79 2.42 16.30
C ASN A 169 3.38 1.36 17.33
N MET A 170 2.33 1.67 18.09
CA MET A 170 1.75 0.75 19.05
C MET A 170 0.32 0.43 18.62
N GLY A 171 0.07 -0.81 18.21
CA GLY A 171 -1.27 -1.31 17.91
C GLY A 171 -2.18 -1.23 19.14
N LEU A 172 -3.37 -0.67 18.96
CA LEU A 172 -4.37 -0.55 20.00
C LEU A 172 -5.55 -1.50 19.77
N SER A 173 -6.25 -1.86 20.84
CA SER A 173 -7.51 -2.60 20.71
C SER A 173 -8.53 -1.75 19.96
N TYR A 174 -9.11 -2.33 18.92
CA TYR A 174 -10.13 -1.70 18.08
C TYR A 174 -11.07 -2.79 17.58
N PRO A 175 -12.39 -2.67 17.77
CA PRO A 175 -13.34 -3.76 17.53
C PRO A 175 -13.76 -3.88 16.05
N ASP A 176 -12.95 -3.40 15.11
CA ASP A 176 -13.24 -3.47 13.67
C ASP A 176 -13.35 -4.90 13.15
N LEU A 177 -12.48 -5.80 13.59
CA LEU A 177 -12.55 -7.21 13.22
C LEU A 177 -13.84 -7.89 13.70
N GLN A 178 -14.37 -7.48 14.87
CA GLN A 178 -15.65 -7.98 15.35
C GLN A 178 -16.79 -7.55 14.42
N ILE A 179 -16.76 -6.31 13.93
CA ILE A 179 -17.72 -5.82 12.92
C ILE A 179 -17.56 -6.62 11.63
N VAL A 180 -16.35 -6.76 11.09
CA VAL A 180 -16.10 -7.50 9.83
C VAL A 180 -16.63 -8.93 9.91
N SER A 181 -16.44 -9.62 11.03
CA SER A 181 -16.90 -11.01 11.21
C SER A 181 -18.43 -11.21 11.14
N GLN A 182 -19.20 -10.13 11.27
CA GLN A 182 -20.67 -10.18 11.19
C GLN A 182 -21.18 -10.18 9.74
N TYR A 183 -20.32 -9.94 8.75
CA TYR A 183 -20.69 -9.77 7.34
C TYR A 183 -20.06 -10.88 6.47
N PRO A 184 -20.82 -11.87 5.99
CA PRO A 184 -20.28 -13.01 5.23
C PRO A 184 -19.59 -12.66 3.90
N HIS A 185 -19.91 -11.49 3.32
CA HIS A 185 -19.24 -10.98 2.11
C HIS A 185 -17.92 -10.26 2.42
N ALA A 186 -17.54 -10.12 3.69
CA ALA A 186 -16.29 -9.52 4.12
C ALA A 186 -15.34 -10.57 4.69
N ILE A 187 -14.09 -10.53 4.24
CA ILE A 187 -13.05 -11.47 4.61
C ILE A 187 -11.96 -10.72 5.38
N HIS A 188 -11.65 -11.19 6.58
CA HIS A 188 -10.45 -10.74 7.29
C HIS A 188 -9.20 -11.31 6.61
N PHE A 189 -8.31 -10.43 6.14
CA PHE A 189 -7.21 -10.83 5.28
C PHE A 189 -6.16 -11.72 5.97
N GLU A 190 -5.84 -11.51 7.26
CA GLU A 190 -4.90 -12.39 7.97
C GLU A 190 -5.46 -13.82 8.14
N GLU A 191 -6.77 -13.96 8.31
CA GLU A 191 -7.44 -15.25 8.33
C GLU A 191 -7.42 -15.92 6.96
N TYR A 192 -7.67 -15.16 5.91
CA TYR A 192 -7.55 -15.63 4.53
C TYR A 192 -6.14 -16.13 4.19
N CYS A 193 -5.10 -15.46 4.69
CA CYS A 193 -3.70 -15.93 4.57
C CYS A 193 -3.50 -17.30 5.22
N ARG A 194 -4.02 -17.46 6.44
CA ARG A 194 -3.92 -18.69 7.22
C ARG A 194 -4.62 -19.85 6.54
N GLU A 195 -5.85 -19.63 6.08
CA GLU A 195 -6.66 -20.64 5.38
C GLU A 195 -6.04 -21.05 4.04
N ALA A 196 -5.46 -20.08 3.31
CA ALA A 196 -4.77 -20.34 2.06
C ALA A 196 -3.40 -21.01 2.25
N GLY A 197 -2.82 -21.00 3.45
CA GLY A 197 -1.46 -21.46 3.71
C GLY A 197 -0.41 -20.66 2.94
N ARG A 198 -0.64 -19.36 2.74
CA ARG A 198 0.23 -18.48 1.93
C ARG A 198 0.82 -17.36 2.78
N GLU A 199 2.01 -16.92 2.40
CA GLU A 199 2.64 -15.74 2.99
C GLU A 199 1.80 -14.48 2.74
N TYR A 200 1.75 -13.62 3.76
CA TYR A 200 0.88 -12.45 3.78
C TYR A 200 1.07 -11.53 2.57
N ASN A 201 2.32 -11.14 2.29
CA ASN A 201 2.62 -10.20 1.22
C ASN A 201 2.40 -10.81 -0.17
N LEU A 202 2.73 -12.09 -0.36
CA LEU A 202 2.45 -12.80 -1.60
C LEU A 202 0.94 -12.85 -1.86
N LEU A 203 0.15 -13.29 -0.88
CA LEU A 203 -1.30 -13.32 -1.01
C LEU A 203 -1.89 -11.92 -1.21
N LYS A 204 -1.28 -10.90 -0.60
CA LYS A 204 -1.74 -9.52 -0.71
C LYS A 204 -1.59 -9.03 -2.15
N LEU A 205 -0.41 -9.21 -2.74
CA LEU A 205 -0.15 -8.82 -4.13
C LEU A 205 -1.06 -9.57 -5.12
N GLU A 206 -1.25 -10.87 -4.91
CA GLU A 206 -2.20 -11.68 -5.70
C GLU A 206 -3.63 -11.16 -5.59
N THR A 207 -4.07 -10.78 -4.40
CA THR A 207 -5.43 -10.26 -4.16
C THR A 207 -5.61 -8.86 -4.74
N LEU A 208 -4.62 -7.99 -4.57
CA LEU A 208 -4.63 -6.63 -5.12
C LEU A 208 -4.66 -6.62 -6.65
N ALA A 209 -4.01 -7.60 -7.31
CA ALA A 209 -4.06 -7.75 -8.76
C ALA A 209 -5.47 -7.99 -9.30
N GLN A 210 -6.37 -8.56 -8.48
CA GLN A 210 -7.78 -8.82 -8.82
C GLN A 210 -8.73 -7.66 -8.47
N SER A 211 -8.24 -6.62 -7.78
CA SER A 211 -9.05 -5.49 -7.35
C SER A 211 -8.72 -4.22 -8.14
N HIS A 212 -9.75 -3.39 -8.35
CA HIS A 212 -9.63 -2.03 -8.89
C HIS A 212 -10.18 -0.98 -7.94
N LEU A 213 -10.69 -1.38 -6.78
CA LEU A 213 -11.36 -0.53 -5.81
C LEU A 213 -10.65 -0.63 -4.47
N PHE A 214 -10.18 0.51 -3.98
CA PHE A 214 -9.30 0.58 -2.83
C PHE A 214 -9.73 1.69 -1.87
N ALA A 215 -9.69 1.40 -0.57
CA ALA A 215 -9.71 2.44 0.46
C ALA A 215 -8.65 2.15 1.52
N ALA A 216 -7.96 3.19 1.97
CA ALA A 216 -6.91 3.05 2.97
C ALA A 216 -6.85 4.22 3.94
N ALA A 217 -6.42 3.94 5.18
CA ALA A 217 -5.77 4.96 5.99
C ALA A 217 -4.39 5.29 5.39
N GLN A 218 -3.97 6.56 5.44
CA GLN A 218 -2.66 7.03 4.96
C GLN A 218 -1.51 6.18 5.54
N GLY A 219 -0.41 6.03 4.80
CA GLY A 219 0.79 5.32 5.23
C GLY A 219 1.32 4.34 4.18
N GLY A 220 2.28 3.49 4.55
CA GLY A 220 2.89 2.52 3.62
C GLY A 220 1.87 1.55 2.99
N GLY A 221 0.81 1.21 3.73
CA GLY A 221 -0.29 0.39 3.24
C GLY A 221 -1.09 1.03 2.10
N ALA A 222 -1.19 2.36 2.04
CA ALA A 222 -1.86 3.08 0.96
C ALA A 222 -1.00 3.17 -0.30
N HIS A 223 0.32 3.38 -0.14
CA HIS A 223 1.26 3.45 -1.26
C HIS A 223 1.26 2.19 -2.13
N ILE A 224 1.22 1.00 -1.52
CA ILE A 224 1.19 -0.24 -2.31
C ILE A 224 -0.09 -0.35 -3.16
N LEU A 225 -1.22 0.21 -2.72
CA LEU A 225 -2.46 0.21 -3.52
C LEU A 225 -2.30 1.06 -4.78
N ALA A 226 -1.51 2.14 -4.73
CA ALA A 226 -1.22 2.98 -5.88
C ALA A 226 -0.35 2.29 -6.96
N CYS A 227 0.40 1.25 -6.57
CA CYS A 227 1.12 0.39 -7.52
C CYS A 227 0.16 -0.46 -8.36
N PHE A 228 -1.07 -0.69 -7.90
CA PHE A 228 -2.14 -1.36 -8.64
C PHE A 228 -3.01 -0.33 -9.35
N GLY A 229 -2.40 0.35 -10.33
CA GLY A 229 -3.02 1.39 -11.14
C GLY A 229 -4.28 0.97 -11.89
N ASN A 230 -4.82 1.92 -12.68
CA ASN A 230 -6.11 1.84 -13.34
C ASN A 230 -7.22 1.44 -12.35
N SER A 231 -7.24 2.17 -11.24
CA SER A 231 -8.04 1.87 -10.06
C SER A 231 -8.63 3.15 -9.48
N LEU A 232 -9.58 3.00 -8.55
CA LEU A 232 -10.09 4.07 -7.73
C LEU A 232 -9.57 3.86 -6.31
N LEU A 233 -8.82 4.84 -5.80
CA LEU A 233 -8.16 4.78 -4.51
C LEU A 233 -8.62 5.92 -3.62
N LEU A 234 -9.28 5.60 -2.52
CA LEU A 234 -9.62 6.53 -1.46
C LEU A 234 -8.57 6.46 -0.34
N VAL A 235 -7.95 7.59 -0.01
CA VAL A 235 -7.03 7.70 1.14
C VAL A 235 -7.63 8.62 2.19
N LEU A 236 -7.72 8.15 3.44
CA LEU A 236 -7.94 9.00 4.59
C LEU A 236 -6.60 9.53 5.09
N ASP A 237 -6.40 10.84 4.99
CA ASP A 237 -5.20 11.52 5.50
C ASP A 237 -5.58 12.64 6.47
N ARG A 238 -5.27 12.39 7.74
CA ARG A 238 -5.45 13.31 8.87
C ARG A 238 -4.12 13.76 9.47
N SER A 239 -3.03 13.65 8.72
CA SER A 239 -1.67 14.01 9.17
C SER A 239 -1.54 15.46 9.67
N GLU A 240 -2.29 16.41 9.10
CA GLU A 240 -2.33 17.81 9.57
C GLU A 240 -2.85 17.97 11.00
N ASP A 241 -3.58 16.99 11.54
CA ASP A 241 -4.04 17.03 12.93
C ASP A 241 -2.91 16.79 13.93
N CYS A 242 -1.68 16.45 13.48
CA CYS A 242 -0.59 15.98 14.35
C CYS A 242 0.78 16.61 14.10
N SER A 243 1.29 16.63 12.86
CA SER A 243 2.59 17.24 12.59
C SER A 243 2.79 17.58 11.11
N PRO A 244 3.37 18.75 10.76
CA PRO A 244 3.78 19.07 9.39
C PRO A 244 4.80 18.09 8.81
N GLU A 245 5.63 17.47 9.66
CA GLU A 245 6.73 16.59 9.22
C GLU A 245 6.26 15.22 8.69
N GLY A 246 5.02 14.81 9.01
CA GLY A 246 4.39 13.58 8.53
C GLY A 246 3.33 13.79 7.43
N SER A 247 3.16 15.02 6.95
CA SER A 247 2.13 15.34 5.98
C SER A 247 2.54 14.92 4.56
N GLU A 248 1.87 13.90 4.04
CA GLU A 248 1.87 13.55 2.60
C GLU A 248 1.18 14.64 1.76
N TYR A 249 0.29 15.43 2.39
CA TYR A 249 -0.46 16.47 1.72
C TYR A 249 0.35 17.77 1.54
N PRO A 250 0.21 18.48 0.41
CA PRO A 250 -0.48 18.06 -0.82
C PRO A 250 0.43 17.27 -1.78
N HIS A 251 1.74 17.28 -1.54
CA HIS A 251 2.74 16.89 -2.53
C HIS A 251 2.61 15.43 -2.97
N ALA A 252 2.59 14.48 -2.02
CA ALA A 252 2.54 13.06 -2.34
C ALA A 252 1.36 12.70 -3.26
N TYR A 253 0.22 13.37 -3.02
CA TYR A 253 -1.02 13.13 -3.74
C TYR A 253 -1.12 13.86 -5.07
N ARG A 254 -0.57 15.09 -5.20
CA ARG A 254 -0.69 15.88 -6.44
C ARG A 254 0.41 15.58 -7.45
N SER A 255 1.62 15.34 -6.98
CA SER A 255 2.84 15.25 -7.81
C SER A 255 3.81 14.16 -7.38
N GLY A 256 3.54 13.49 -6.26
CA GLY A 256 4.39 12.47 -5.68
C GLY A 256 4.02 11.03 -6.06
N PRO A 257 4.38 10.05 -5.21
CA PRO A 257 4.36 8.63 -5.56
C PRO A 257 3.04 8.13 -6.15
N TYR A 258 1.90 8.59 -5.64
CA TYR A 258 0.59 8.15 -6.15
C TYR A 258 0.35 8.46 -7.63
N LYS A 259 1.10 9.39 -8.22
CA LYS A 259 1.00 9.76 -9.64
C LYS A 259 1.97 9.02 -10.56
N TYR A 260 2.87 8.22 -10.01
CA TYR A 260 3.88 7.55 -10.83
C TYR A 260 4.24 6.14 -10.38
N LEU A 261 3.70 5.62 -9.27
CA LEU A 261 3.92 4.24 -8.79
C LEU A 261 3.38 3.14 -9.71
N SER A 262 2.64 3.52 -10.75
CA SER A 262 2.10 2.63 -11.78
C SER A 262 2.05 3.35 -13.13
N ALA A 263 1.99 2.58 -14.22
CA ALA A 263 1.93 3.13 -15.58
C ALA A 263 0.66 3.96 -15.82
N GLU A 264 -0.47 3.48 -15.30
CA GLU A 264 -1.75 4.19 -15.27
C GLU A 264 -2.12 4.48 -13.82
N PRO A 265 -1.79 5.65 -13.27
CA PRO A 265 -2.05 5.97 -11.87
C PRO A 265 -3.53 5.81 -11.48
N PRO A 266 -3.83 5.51 -10.20
CA PRO A 266 -5.20 5.48 -9.73
C PRO A 266 -5.88 6.85 -9.90
N THR A 267 -7.20 6.83 -10.10
CA THR A 267 -8.04 7.97 -9.74
C THR A 267 -8.02 8.10 -8.22
N LEU A 268 -7.22 9.05 -7.74
CA LEU A 268 -6.98 9.27 -6.33
C LEU A 268 -8.03 10.21 -5.74
N MET A 269 -8.68 9.76 -4.67
CA MET A 269 -9.53 10.57 -3.79
C MET A 269 -8.85 10.69 -2.44
N VAL A 270 -8.78 11.91 -1.89
CA VAL A 270 -8.19 12.15 -0.58
C VAL A 270 -9.24 12.77 0.35
N ALA A 271 -9.55 12.07 1.42
CA ALA A 271 -10.42 12.56 2.47
C ALA A 271 -9.59 13.05 3.66
N ARG A 272 -9.79 14.31 4.04
CA ARG A 272 -9.12 14.92 5.18
C ARG A 272 -9.98 14.99 6.45
N ARG A 273 -11.26 14.68 6.30
CA ARG A 273 -12.26 14.59 7.37
C ARG A 273 -12.97 13.27 7.25
N PHE A 274 -13.45 12.73 8.38
CA PHE A 274 -14.24 11.50 8.35
C PHE A 274 -15.52 11.61 7.52
N SER A 275 -16.16 12.79 7.49
CA SER A 275 -17.33 13.03 6.63
C SER A 275 -17.01 12.83 5.15
N ASP A 276 -15.85 13.32 4.71
CA ASP A 276 -15.39 13.21 3.33
C ASP A 276 -14.99 11.77 3.00
N PHE A 277 -14.44 11.05 3.99
CA PHE A 277 -14.12 9.64 3.86
C PHE A 277 -15.38 8.79 3.71
N VAL A 278 -16.44 9.07 4.48
CA VAL A 278 -17.74 8.40 4.32
C VAL A 278 -18.34 8.68 2.95
N LYS A 279 -18.26 9.91 2.43
CA LYS A 279 -18.67 10.23 1.05
C LYS A 279 -17.89 9.39 0.02
N GLY A 280 -16.57 9.30 0.16
CA GLY A 280 -15.72 8.50 -0.71
C GLY A 280 -16.02 7.00 -0.65
N LEU A 281 -16.31 6.48 0.55
CA LEU A 281 -16.76 5.09 0.73
C LEU A 281 -18.10 4.84 0.05
N GLN A 282 -19.05 5.77 0.14
CA GLN A 282 -20.32 5.66 -0.56
C GLN A 282 -20.11 5.61 -2.08
N LEU A 283 -19.18 6.40 -2.61
CA LEU A 283 -18.81 6.36 -4.02
C LEU A 283 -18.23 4.99 -4.40
N LEU A 284 -17.27 4.47 -3.62
CA LEU A 284 -16.67 3.15 -3.85
C LEU A 284 -17.71 2.02 -3.83
N ALA A 285 -18.69 2.07 -2.93
CA ALA A 285 -19.73 1.05 -2.82
C ALA A 285 -20.62 0.95 -4.07
N HIS A 286 -20.66 2.01 -4.88
CA HIS A 286 -21.44 2.11 -6.11
C HIS A 286 -20.58 2.03 -7.39
N ALA A 287 -19.25 1.95 -7.25
CA ALA A 287 -18.33 1.82 -8.36
C ALA A 287 -18.28 0.36 -8.82
N MET A 288 -18.31 0.11 -10.13
CA MET A 288 -18.23 -1.24 -10.69
C MET A 288 -17.05 -1.33 -11.65
N PRO A 289 -16.07 -2.23 -11.45
CA PRO A 289 -15.02 -2.45 -12.42
C PRO A 289 -15.57 -3.22 -13.63
N HIS A 290 -15.37 -2.70 -14.83
CA HIS A 290 -15.81 -3.30 -16.09
C HIS A 290 -14.69 -3.17 -17.15
N HIS A 291 -14.10 -4.30 -17.56
CA HIS A 291 -13.06 -4.39 -18.60
C HIS A 291 -11.91 -3.37 -18.44
N GLY A 292 -11.34 -3.23 -17.24
CA GLY A 292 -10.26 -2.28 -16.99
C GLY A 292 -10.73 -0.82 -16.98
N ARG A 293 -12.01 -0.58 -16.74
CA ARG A 293 -12.57 0.74 -16.42
C ARG A 293 -13.39 0.65 -15.14
N ILE A 294 -13.68 1.80 -14.55
CA ILE A 294 -14.53 1.88 -13.37
C ILE A 294 -15.75 2.69 -13.75
N ASP A 295 -16.90 2.03 -13.75
CA ASP A 295 -18.19 2.64 -13.99
C ASP A 295 -18.71 3.20 -12.67
N LEU A 296 -19.00 4.50 -12.67
CA LEU A 296 -19.57 5.20 -11.52
C LEU A 296 -20.86 5.92 -11.95
N PRO A 297 -21.98 5.75 -11.23
CA PRO A 297 -23.21 6.45 -11.57
C PRO A 297 -23.02 7.98 -11.58
N ALA A 298 -23.56 8.66 -12.60
CA ALA A 298 -23.36 10.10 -12.83
C ALA A 298 -23.65 10.99 -11.60
N ARG A 299 -24.60 10.57 -10.75
CA ARG A 299 -24.93 11.28 -9.49
C ARG A 299 -23.77 11.39 -8.50
N PHE A 300 -22.74 10.55 -8.61
CA PHE A 300 -21.56 10.58 -7.75
C PHE A 300 -20.40 11.37 -8.35
N MET A 301 -20.49 11.84 -9.60
CA MET A 301 -19.43 12.62 -10.23
C MET A 301 -19.10 13.92 -9.47
N PRO A 302 -20.07 14.69 -8.96
CA PRO A 302 -19.74 15.88 -8.16
C PRO A 302 -18.93 15.55 -6.89
N ALA A 303 -19.24 14.43 -6.23
CA ALA A 303 -18.50 13.98 -5.05
C ALA A 303 -17.11 13.45 -5.41
N LEU A 304 -16.98 12.79 -6.57
CA LEU A 304 -15.68 12.41 -7.11
C LEU A 304 -14.81 13.64 -7.32
N ASP A 305 -15.33 14.65 -8.01
CA ASP A 305 -14.60 15.88 -8.33
C ASP A 305 -14.24 16.69 -7.07
N GLU A 306 -15.08 16.66 -6.02
CA GLU A 306 -14.79 17.27 -4.71
C GLU A 306 -13.58 16.62 -4.02
N LEU A 307 -13.48 15.29 -4.08
CA LEU A 307 -12.46 14.51 -3.35
C LEU A 307 -11.19 14.25 -4.16
N ARG A 308 -11.26 14.44 -5.48
CA ARG A 308 -10.16 14.09 -6.40
C ARG A 308 -8.97 15.03 -6.24
N MET A 309 -7.78 14.44 -6.31
CA MET A 309 -6.48 15.12 -6.24
C MET A 309 -5.65 14.93 -7.51
#